data_AF-A0A9P0KMK6-F1
#
_entry.id   AF-A0A9P0KMK6-F1
#
_cell.length_a   1.000
_cell.length_b   1.000
_cell.length_c   1.000
_cell.angle_alpha   90.00
_cell.angle_beta   90.00
_cell.angle_gamma   90.00
#
_symmetry.space_group_name_H-M   'P 1'
#
loop_
_entity.id
_entity.type
_entity.pdbx_description
1 polymer ?
#
loop_
_entity_poly.entity_id
_entity_poly.type
_entity_poly.pdbx_seq_one_letter_code
_entity_poly.pdbx_strand_id
1 'polypeptide(L)'
;MKQNIGGGEFSQFPNLSRTSCHEDDVSTYVQHLNALYSDFESRFEDILTMVIPPWIINPYGDIEETNVIIQEELTELSTNEELKVQFKNGYQQFWLQNNIPLLIPYYGI
;
A
#
# COMPACT_ATOMS: atom_id res chain seq x y z
N MET A 1 -6.01 -20.52 2.82
CA MET A 1 -5.89 -20.45 4.29
C MET A 1 -7.22 -20.67 5.01
N LYS A 2 -8.23 -19.79 4.83
CA LYS A 2 -9.55 -19.90 5.48
C LYS A 2 -10.28 -21.23 5.22
N GLN A 3 -10.25 -21.72 3.98
CA GLN A 3 -10.89 -22.99 3.60
C GLN A 3 -10.21 -24.21 4.25
N ASN A 4 -8.89 -24.19 4.35
CA ASN A 4 -8.11 -25.29 4.95
C ASN A 4 -8.41 -25.41 6.45
N ILE A 5 -8.44 -24.28 7.17
CA ILE A 5 -8.76 -24.27 8.61
C ILE A 5 -10.22 -24.69 8.84
N GLY A 6 -11.17 -24.15 8.08
CA GLY A 6 -12.59 -24.53 8.19
C GLY A 6 -12.89 -25.98 7.82
N GLY A 7 -12.04 -26.62 7.02
CA GLY A 7 -12.10 -28.06 6.69
C GLY A 7 -11.33 -28.97 7.65
N GLY A 8 -10.74 -28.44 8.73
CA GLY A 8 -9.95 -29.23 9.69
C GLY A 8 -8.54 -29.60 9.23
N GLU A 9 -8.05 -29.03 8.12
CA GLU A 9 -6.71 -29.26 7.60
C GLU A 9 -5.67 -28.39 8.32
N PHE A 10 -5.15 -28.89 9.44
CA PHE A 10 -4.20 -28.15 10.27
C PHE A 10 -2.72 -28.46 9.98
N SER A 11 -2.40 -29.29 8.98
CA SER A 11 -1.02 -29.71 8.67
C SER A 11 -0.07 -28.55 8.36
N GLN A 12 -0.61 -27.42 7.90
CA GLN A 12 0.11 -26.19 7.60
C GLN A 12 0.38 -25.32 8.86
N PHE A 13 -0.24 -25.65 9.99
CA PHE A 13 -0.18 -24.88 11.24
C PHE A 13 0.41 -25.74 12.36
N PRO A 14 1.71 -25.59 12.68
CA PRO A 14 2.41 -26.43 13.65
C PRO A 14 1.79 -26.43 15.06
N ASN A 15 1.13 -25.32 15.42
CA ASN A 15 0.46 -25.18 16.71
C ASN A 15 -0.92 -25.80 16.73
N LEU A 16 -1.68 -25.70 15.63
CA LEU A 16 -3.05 -26.24 15.55
C LEU A 16 -3.06 -27.75 15.29
N SER A 17 -2.08 -28.26 14.53
CA SER A 17 -1.93 -29.70 14.27
C SER A 17 -1.63 -30.54 15.52
N ARG A 18 -1.19 -29.90 16.61
CA ARG A 18 -0.85 -30.55 17.88
C ARG A 18 -1.96 -30.48 18.92
N THR A 19 -3.05 -29.78 18.63
CA THR A 19 -4.15 -29.53 19.57
C THR A 19 -5.42 -30.17 19.05
N SER A 20 -6.15 -30.88 19.92
CA SER A 20 -7.52 -31.32 19.60
C SER A 20 -8.45 -30.10 19.67
N CYS A 21 -8.81 -29.54 18.52
CA CYS A 21 -9.80 -28.46 18.44
C CYS A 21 -11.20 -29.04 18.19
N HIS A 22 -12.20 -28.54 18.92
CA HIS A 22 -13.59 -28.83 18.61
C HIS A 22 -14.02 -28.11 17.33
N GLU A 23 -14.88 -28.73 16.52
CA GLU A 23 -15.33 -28.16 15.24
C GLU A 23 -15.97 -26.77 15.41
N ASP A 24 -16.74 -26.58 16.50
CA ASP A 24 -17.36 -25.29 16.85
C ASP A 24 -16.33 -24.19 17.15
N ASP A 25 -15.21 -24.54 17.81
CA ASP A 25 -14.14 -23.59 18.12
C ASP A 25 -13.42 -23.15 16.83
N VAL A 26 -13.21 -24.10 15.91
CA VAL A 26 -12.61 -23.86 14.60
C VAL A 26 -13.51 -22.97 13.76
N SER A 27 -14.81 -23.24 13.74
CA SER A 27 -15.81 -22.43 13.05
C SER A 27 -15.83 -20.99 13.58
N THR A 28 -15.87 -20.83 14.91
CA THR A 28 -15.83 -19.52 15.58
C THR A 28 -14.54 -18.76 15.24
N TYR A 29 -13.39 -19.44 15.26
CA TYR A 29 -12.12 -18.85 14.89
C TYR A 29 -12.09 -18.38 13.42
N VAL A 30 -12.60 -19.20 12.50
CA VAL A 30 -12.71 -18.82 11.08
C VAL A 30 -13.64 -17.62 10.90
N GLN A 31 -14.75 -17.55 11.64
CA GLN A 31 -15.64 -16.39 11.64
C GLN A 31 -14.92 -15.12 12.12
N HIS A 32 -14.13 -15.18 13.18
CA HIS A 32 -13.33 -14.04 13.63
C HIS A 32 -12.29 -13.61 12.60
N LEU A 33 -11.60 -14.55 11.95
CA LEU A 33 -10.69 -14.23 10.86
C LEU A 33 -11.41 -13.60 9.66
N ASN A 34 -12.64 -14.02 9.38
CA ASN A 34 -13.46 -13.38 8.35
C ASN A 34 -13.80 -11.94 8.71
N ALA A 35 -14.29 -11.71 9.93
CA ALA A 35 -14.62 -10.36 10.40
C ALA A 35 -13.39 -9.44 10.39
N LEU A 36 -12.24 -9.94 10.85
CA LEU A 36 -10.98 -9.19 10.82
C LEU A 36 -10.58 -8.84 9.39
N TYR A 37 -10.65 -9.80 8.47
CA TYR A 37 -10.30 -9.55 7.07
C TYR A 37 -11.20 -8.47 6.45
N SER A 38 -12.51 -8.54 6.69
CA SER A 38 -13.46 -7.51 6.22
C SER A 38 -13.22 -6.14 6.87
N ASP A 39 -12.87 -6.10 8.16
CA ASP A 39 -12.48 -4.85 8.85
C ASP A 39 -11.25 -4.23 8.19
N PHE A 40 -10.22 -5.02 7.89
CA PHE A 40 -9.02 -4.54 7.22
C PHE A 40 -9.29 -4.06 5.79
N GLU A 41 -10.07 -4.80 5.00
CA GLU A 41 -10.45 -4.35 3.66
C GLU A 41 -11.19 -3.02 3.70
N SER A 42 -12.13 -2.84 4.65
CA SER A 42 -12.88 -1.59 4.77
C SER A 42 -12.03 -0.44 5.30
N ARG A 43 -11.16 -0.68 6.29
CA ARG A 43 -10.32 0.36 6.90
C ARG A 43 -9.22 0.86 6.00
N PHE A 44 -8.79 0.06 5.04
CA PHE A 44 -7.73 0.40 4.08
C PHE A 44 -8.24 0.42 2.63
N GLU A 45 -9.55 0.56 2.44
CA GLU A 45 -10.18 0.61 1.12
C GLU A 45 -9.57 1.73 0.26
N ASP A 46 -9.32 2.89 0.89
CA ASP A 46 -8.63 4.03 0.31
C ASP A 46 -7.25 3.67 -0.27
N ILE A 47 -6.41 2.98 0.48
CA ILE A 47 -5.09 2.54 0.04
C ILE A 47 -5.21 1.44 -1.02
N LEU A 48 -6.12 0.49 -0.83
CA LEU A 48 -6.34 -0.63 -1.76
C LEU A 48 -6.88 -0.16 -3.12
N THR A 49 -7.66 0.92 -3.14
CA THR A 49 -8.25 1.52 -4.35
C THR A 49 -7.47 2.72 -4.87
N MET A 50 -6.36 3.08 -4.21
CA MET A 50 -5.57 4.24 -4.57
C MET A 50 -5.00 4.11 -5.99
N VAL A 51 -5.34 5.07 -6.85
CA VAL A 51 -4.73 5.22 -8.17
C VAL A 51 -3.48 6.08 -8.01
N ILE A 52 -2.31 5.49 -8.28
CA ILE A 52 -1.05 6.24 -8.26
C ILE A 52 -1.09 7.26 -9.41
N PRO A 53 -1.03 8.57 -9.11
CA PRO A 53 -1.00 9.58 -10.15
C PRO A 53 0.22 9.43 -11.07
N PRO A 54 0.09 9.71 -12.38
CA PRO A 54 1.20 9.59 -13.32
C PRO A 54 2.47 10.37 -12.91
N TRP A 55 2.31 11.51 -12.24
CA TRP A 55 3.43 12.34 -11.78
C TRP A 55 4.26 11.67 -10.67
N ILE A 56 3.70 10.75 -9.87
CA ILE A 56 4.48 9.97 -8.89
C ILE A 56 5.41 8.99 -9.63
N ILE A 57 4.94 8.43 -10.73
CA ILE A 57 5.70 7.46 -11.53
C ILE A 57 6.75 8.19 -12.37
N ASN A 58 6.36 9.31 -12.98
CA ASN A 58 7.23 10.16 -13.77
C ASN A 58 6.95 11.65 -13.49
N PRO A 59 7.66 12.25 -12.53
CA PRO A 59 7.45 13.66 -12.20
C PRO A 59 7.98 14.63 -13.27
N TYR A 60 8.71 14.12 -14.27
CA TYR A 60 9.24 14.88 -15.39
C TYR A 60 8.40 14.73 -16.68
N GLY A 61 7.24 14.07 -16.60
CA GLY A 61 6.30 13.94 -17.72
C GLY A 61 5.49 15.22 -17.94
N ASP A 62 4.68 15.24 -19.00
CA ASP A 62 3.81 16.39 -19.28
C ASP A 62 2.84 16.64 -18.11
N ILE A 63 2.83 17.90 -17.66
CA ILE A 63 2.13 18.38 -16.45
C ILE A 63 0.65 18.70 -16.75
N GLU A 64 0.20 18.57 -18.00
CA GLU A 64 -1.06 19.13 -18.52
C GLU A 64 -2.35 18.68 -17.79
N GLU A 65 -2.34 17.53 -17.09
CA GLU A 65 -3.50 17.03 -16.32
C GLU A 65 -3.39 17.17 -14.79
N THR A 66 -2.36 17.84 -14.28
CA THR A 66 -2.19 17.99 -12.82
C THR A 66 -2.94 19.20 -12.26
N ASN A 67 -3.47 19.04 -11.04
CA ASN A 67 -4.12 20.12 -10.29
C ASN A 67 -3.19 21.34 -10.23
N VAL A 68 -3.72 22.54 -10.49
CA VAL A 68 -2.94 23.81 -10.53
C VAL A 68 -2.06 23.98 -9.29
N ILE A 69 -2.49 23.44 -8.15
CA ILE A 69 -1.76 23.53 -6.87
C ILE A 69 -0.43 22.74 -6.91
N ILE A 70 -0.38 21.59 -7.60
CA ILE A 70 0.82 20.73 -7.64
C ILE A 70 1.74 21.05 -8.82
N GLN A 71 1.29 21.89 -9.76
CA GLN A 71 2.07 22.26 -10.94
C GLN A 71 3.33 23.08 -10.57
N GLU A 72 3.24 23.95 -9.57
CA GLU A 72 4.39 24.76 -9.13
C GLU A 72 5.50 23.88 -8.56
N GLU A 73 5.14 22.98 -7.64
CA GLU A 73 6.07 22.02 -7.02
C GLU A 73 6.67 21.04 -8.05
N LEU A 74 5.84 20.52 -8.98
CA LEU A 74 6.33 19.69 -10.07
C LEU A 74 7.24 20.46 -11.03
N THR A 75 6.96 21.75 -11.27
CA THR A 75 7.83 22.60 -12.08
C THR A 75 9.18 22.79 -11.40
N GLU A 76 9.20 23.12 -10.10
CA GLU A 76 10.43 23.26 -9.32
C GLU A 76 11.25 21.96 -9.36
N LEU A 77 10.60 20.81 -9.08
CA LEU A 77 11.23 19.50 -9.12
C LEU A 77 11.74 19.14 -10.53
N SER A 78 11.01 19.52 -11.59
CA SER A 78 11.42 19.30 -12.99
C SER A 78 12.67 20.09 -13.41
N THR A 79 12.92 21.23 -12.76
CA THR A 79 14.11 22.06 -13.01
C THR A 79 15.34 21.64 -12.22
N ASN A 80 15.19 20.71 -11.28
CA ASN A 80 16.29 20.22 -10.45
C ASN A 80 17.07 19.09 -11.14
N GLU A 81 18.19 19.44 -11.76
CA GLU A 81 19.06 18.48 -12.47
C GLU A 81 19.72 17.45 -11.55
N GLU A 82 19.94 17.76 -10.28
CA GLU A 82 20.51 16.82 -9.31
C GLU A 82 19.50 15.71 -8.98
N LEU A 83 18.23 16.08 -8.77
CA LEU A 83 17.13 15.14 -8.56
C LEU A 83 16.88 14.26 -9.80
N LYS A 84 17.06 14.77 -11.03
CA LYS A 84 16.98 13.96 -12.26
C LYS A 84 18.00 12.84 -12.30
N VAL A 85 19.21 13.09 -11.82
CA VAL A 85 20.26 12.05 -11.75
C VAL A 85 19.87 10.98 -10.75
N GLN A 86 19.33 11.35 -9.60
CA GLN A 86 18.91 10.42 -8.56
C GLN A 86 17.69 9.59 -8.97
N PHE A 87 16.78 10.15 -9.77
CA PHE A 87 15.63 9.44 -10.32
C PHE A 87 16.01 8.21 -11.15
N LYS A 88 17.23 8.16 -11.72
CA LYS A 88 17.74 6.99 -12.45
C LYS A 88 17.81 5.72 -11.59
N ASN A 89 17.80 5.84 -10.27
CA ASN A 89 17.79 4.72 -9.33
C ASN A 89 16.37 4.16 -9.09
N GLY A 90 15.34 4.73 -9.73
CA GLY A 90 13.94 4.32 -9.65
C GLY A 90 13.09 5.24 -8.77
N TYR A 91 11.81 5.40 -9.14
CA TYR A 91 10.89 6.33 -8.48
C TYR A 91 10.67 6.01 -6.99
N GLN A 92 10.70 4.74 -6.57
CA GLN A 92 10.54 4.37 -5.16
C GLN A 92 11.67 4.91 -4.29
N GLN A 93 12.92 4.74 -4.71
CA GLN A 93 14.09 5.25 -3.98
C GLN A 93 14.17 6.76 -4.06
N PHE A 94 13.73 7.33 -5.19
CA PHE A 94 13.62 8.76 -5.38
C PHE A 94 12.72 9.39 -4.31
N TRP A 95 11.49 8.90 -4.09
CA TRP A 95 10.57 9.49 -3.11
C TRP A 95 10.96 9.26 -1.64
N LEU A 96 11.79 8.26 -1.33
CA LEU A 96 12.21 7.93 0.04
C LEU A 96 13.36 8.80 0.58
N GLN A 97 13.90 9.73 -0.23
CA GLN A 97 15.04 10.54 0.19
C GLN A 97 14.66 11.80 0.98
N ASN A 98 15.51 12.21 1.92
CA ASN A 98 15.22 13.31 2.86
C ASN A 98 15.02 14.70 2.23
N ASN A 99 15.45 14.91 0.99
CA ASN A 99 15.41 16.23 0.35
C ASN A 99 14.10 16.51 -0.41
N ILE A 100 13.29 15.50 -0.65
CA ILE A 100 12.02 15.60 -1.41
C ILE A 100 10.78 15.89 -0.56
N PRO A 101 10.67 15.48 0.73
CA PRO A 101 9.50 15.75 1.57
C PRO A 101 9.08 17.21 1.71
N LEU A 102 9.94 18.18 1.36
CA LEU A 102 9.63 19.62 1.35
C LEU A 102 8.94 20.10 0.07
N LEU A 103 8.96 19.28 -1.00
CA LEU A 103 8.41 19.58 -2.33
C LEU A 103 7.14 18.77 -2.62
N ILE A 104 6.70 17.91 -1.70
CA ILE A 104 5.47 17.14 -1.85
C ILE A 104 4.33 17.96 -1.22
N PRO A 105 3.22 18.19 -1.95
CA PRO A 105 2.10 18.91 -1.38
C PRO A 105 1.51 18.08 -0.24
N TYR A 106 1.37 18.68 0.95
CA TYR A 106 0.66 18.10 2.08
C TYR A 106 -0.84 18.00 1.75
N TYR A 107 -1.21 17.02 0.95
CA TYR A 107 -2.55 16.48 0.98
C TYR A 107 -2.51 15.31 1.95
N GLY A 108 -3.30 15.42 3.02
CA GLY A 108 -3.60 14.29 3.88
C GLY A 108 -4.09 13.15 3.01
N ILE A 109 -3.22 12.17 2.83
CA ILE A 109 -3.59 10.78 2.64
C ILE A 109 -4.36 10.38 3.90
#